data_AF-A0A4Y2UKV4-F1
#
_entry.id   AF-A0A4Y2UKV4-F1
#
_cell.length_a   1.000
_cell.length_b   1.000
_cell.length_c   1.000
_cell.angle_alpha   90.00
_cell.angle_beta   90.00
_cell.angle_gamma   90.00
#
_symmetry.space_group_name_H-M   'P 1'
#
loop_
_entity.id
_entity.type
_entity.pdbx_description
1 polymer ?
#
loop_
_entity_poly.entity_id
_entity_poly.type
_entity_poly.pdbx_seq_one_letter_code
_entity_poly.pdbx_strand_id
1 'polypeptide(L)'
;MLCWVPSHVGIVGNEQADKAAKSAVAPMDMTIPVVDLKKHVKMLLYSKWEEQWDLETNNKLHAVKPFVRHWPSLTSRKADTLLTRLRIGHTRFTRLHLLFGEEPPMGSLSYVRPPYTSRMHKL
;
A
#
# COMPACT_ATOMS: atom_id res chain seq x y z
N MET A 1 6.42 -14.12 -25.15
CA MET A 1 7.17 -14.99 -24.22
C MET A 1 8.37 -14.17 -23.74
N LEU A 2 8.58 -14.03 -22.43
CA LEU A 2 9.72 -13.30 -21.86
C LEU A 2 10.64 -14.32 -21.18
N CYS A 3 11.93 -14.30 -21.51
CA CYS A 3 12.95 -15.14 -20.89
C CYS A 3 13.99 -14.28 -20.19
N TRP A 4 14.38 -14.68 -18.98
CA TRP A 4 15.46 -14.03 -18.25
C TRP A 4 16.79 -14.60 -18.73
N VAL A 5 17.72 -13.70 -19.05
CA VAL A 5 19.07 -14.02 -19.49
C VAL A 5 20.07 -13.47 -18.47
N PRO A 6 21.09 -14.23 -18.06
CA PRO A 6 22.09 -13.78 -17.10
C PRO A 6 22.82 -12.50 -17.58
N SER A 7 22.97 -11.54 -16.68
CA SER A 7 23.72 -10.31 -16.94
C SER A 7 25.24 -10.54 -16.82
N HIS A 8 26.03 -9.83 -17.63
CA HIS A 8 27.50 -9.77 -17.56
C HIS A 8 28.26 -11.09 -17.74
N VAL A 9 27.68 -12.06 -18.47
CA VAL A 9 28.37 -13.32 -18.84
C VAL A 9 28.97 -13.29 -20.27
N GLY A 10 29.24 -12.10 -20.81
CA GLY A 10 29.83 -11.97 -22.15
C GLY A 10 28.85 -12.14 -23.32
N ILE A 11 27.54 -12.04 -23.08
CA ILE A 11 26.54 -12.11 -24.15
C ILE A 11 26.57 -10.80 -24.93
N VAL A 12 27.04 -10.88 -26.18
CA VAL A 12 27.24 -9.74 -27.08
C VAL A 12 25.99 -8.86 -27.19
N GLY A 13 24.80 -9.45 -27.25
CA GLY A 13 23.54 -8.68 -27.30
C GLY A 13 23.26 -7.87 -26.03
N ASN A 14 23.55 -8.42 -24.85
CA ASN A 14 23.41 -7.72 -23.58
C ASN A 14 24.44 -6.60 -23.46
N GLU A 15 25.68 -6.83 -23.89
CA GLU A 15 26.73 -5.81 -23.86
C GLU A 15 26.44 -4.65 -24.82
N GLN A 16 25.92 -4.95 -26.02
CA GLN A 16 25.46 -3.93 -26.96
C GLN A 16 24.31 -3.10 -26.38
N ALA A 17 23.33 -3.76 -25.73
CA ALA A 17 22.23 -3.08 -25.07
C ALA A 17 22.73 -2.19 -23.92
N ASP A 18 23.64 -2.69 -23.07
CA ASP A 18 24.26 -1.91 -21.98
C ASP A 18 25.05 -0.71 -22.51
N LYS A 19 25.81 -0.89 -23.60
CA LYS A 19 26.57 0.19 -24.23
C LYS A 19 25.64 1.24 -24.82
N ALA A 20 24.57 0.82 -25.50
CA ALA A 20 23.55 1.73 -26.02
C ALA A 20 22.87 2.51 -24.89
N ALA A 21 22.48 1.84 -23.81
CA ALA A 21 21.90 2.47 -22.63
C ALA A 21 22.85 3.50 -22.01
N LYS A 22 24.14 3.15 -21.82
CA LYS A 22 25.16 4.08 -21.30
C LYS A 22 25.38 5.28 -22.23
N SER A 23 25.40 5.08 -23.54
CA SER A 23 25.55 6.17 -24.51
C SER A 23 24.34 7.09 -24.61
N ALA A 24 23.15 6.60 -24.25
CA ALA A 24 21.92 7.39 -24.25
C ALA A 24 21.79 8.29 -23.01
N VAL A 25 22.66 8.12 -21.99
CA VAL A 25 22.68 9.00 -20.82
C VAL A 25 23.30 10.34 -21.21
N ALA A 26 22.45 11.34 -21.42
CA ALA A 26 22.91 12.72 -21.59
C ALA A 26 23.46 13.26 -20.26
N PRO A 27 24.58 14.01 -20.27
CA PRO A 27 25.00 14.78 -19.11
C PRO A 27 23.88 15.77 -18.76
N MET A 28 23.33 15.65 -17.56
CA MET A 28 22.33 16.57 -17.07
C MET A 28 23.00 17.52 -16.10
N ASP A 29 23.23 18.75 -16.53
CA ASP A 29 23.69 19.84 -15.67
C ASP A 29 22.55 20.23 -14.73
N MET A 30 22.42 19.49 -13.65
CA MET A 30 21.49 19.82 -12.58
C MET A 30 22.19 20.72 -11.57
N THR A 31 21.75 21.98 -11.52
CA THR A 31 22.15 22.96 -10.50
C THR A 31 21.70 22.55 -9.10
N ILE A 32 20.67 21.68 -9.01
CA ILE A 32 20.11 21.20 -7.75
C ILE A 32 20.77 19.87 -7.38
N PRO A 33 21.28 19.72 -6.14
CA PRO A 33 21.81 18.44 -5.66
C PRO A 33 20.79 17.32 -5.81
N VAL A 34 21.24 16.18 -6.34
CA VAL A 34 20.41 14.97 -6.54
C VAL A 34 19.71 14.52 -5.25
N VAL A 35 20.31 14.76 -4.09
CA VAL A 35 19.73 14.43 -2.77
C VAL A 35 18.44 15.21 -2.51
N ASP A 36 18.43 16.49 -2.85
CA ASP A 36 17.27 17.35 -2.64
C ASP A 36 16.15 16.99 -3.61
N LEU A 37 16.50 16.70 -4.87
CA LEU A 37 15.53 16.20 -5.85
C LEU A 37 14.90 14.88 -5.39
N LYS A 38 15.72 13.93 -4.92
CA LYS A 38 15.23 12.65 -4.36
C LYS A 38 14.29 12.87 -3.18
N LYS A 39 14.61 13.80 -2.28
CA LYS A 39 13.76 14.16 -1.14
C LYS A 39 12.44 14.76 -1.62
N HIS A 40 12.49 15.68 -2.58
CA HIS A 40 11.30 16.32 -3.13
C HIS A 40 10.36 15.32 -3.81
N VAL A 41 10.90 14.45 -4.67
CA VAL A 41 10.12 13.39 -5.33
C VAL A 41 9.48 12.45 -4.29
N LYS A 42 10.21 12.05 -3.24
CA LYS A 42 9.63 11.25 -2.14
C LYS A 42 8.49 11.98 -1.45
N MET A 43 8.64 13.27 -1.15
CA MET A 43 7.58 14.06 -0.52
C MET A 43 6.33 14.13 -1.40
N LEU A 44 6.50 14.37 -2.70
CA LEU A 44 5.38 14.38 -3.65
C LEU A 44 4.66 13.03 -3.70
N LEU A 45 5.42 11.93 -3.76
CA LEU A 45 4.85 10.58 -3.76
C LEU A 45 4.05 10.30 -2.48
N TYR A 46 4.60 10.62 -1.31
CA TYR A 46 3.90 10.47 -0.05
C TYR A 46 2.66 11.37 0.03
N SER A 47 2.74 12.61 -0.44
CA SER A 47 1.58 13.51 -0.46
C SER A 47 0.45 12.96 -1.33
N LYS A 48 0.78 12.41 -2.49
CA LYS A 48 -0.22 11.79 -3.37
C LYS A 48 -0.79 10.51 -2.79
N TRP A 49 0.03 9.73 -2.10
CA TRP A 49 -0.45 8.54 -1.42
C TRP A 49 -1.35 8.89 -0.22
N GLU A 50 -1.02 9.92 0.56
CA GLU A 50 -1.87 10.42 1.64
C GLU A 50 -3.22 10.90 1.09
N GLU A 51 -3.22 11.69 0.01
CA GLU A 51 -4.45 12.14 -0.66
C GLU A 51 -5.34 10.98 -1.08
N GLN A 52 -4.76 9.90 -1.63
CA GLN A 52 -5.52 8.69 -1.97
C GLN A 52 -6.01 7.92 -0.74
N TRP A 53 -5.20 7.90 0.32
CA TRP A 53 -5.53 7.23 1.57
C TRP A 53 -6.70 7.90 2.28
N ASP A 54 -6.73 9.23 2.31
CA ASP A 54 -7.79 10.04 2.91
C ASP A 54 -9.15 9.86 2.22
N LEU A 55 -9.16 9.46 0.94
CA LEU A 55 -10.39 9.15 0.20
C LEU A 55 -11.00 7.80 0.59
N GLU A 56 -10.23 6.91 1.23
CA GLU A 56 -10.65 5.55 1.58
C GLU A 56 -11.48 5.53 2.88
N THR A 57 -12.72 6.01 2.76
CA THR A 57 -13.64 6.20 3.90
C THR A 57 -14.29 4.92 4.43
N ASN A 58 -14.27 3.81 3.67
CA ASN A 58 -14.89 2.53 4.06
C ASN A 58 -13.87 1.47 4.51
N ASN A 59 -12.69 1.91 4.95
CA ASN A 59 -11.63 1.01 5.41
C ASN A 59 -11.45 1.09 6.93
N LYS A 60 -11.65 -0.04 7.61
CA LYS A 60 -11.44 -0.16 9.06
C LYS A 60 -10.00 0.18 9.47
N LEU A 61 -9.02 -0.02 8.58
CA LEU A 61 -7.64 0.36 8.84
C LEU A 61 -7.46 1.88 8.83
N HIS A 62 -8.14 2.61 7.94
CA HIS A 62 -8.08 4.08 7.90
C HIS A 62 -8.55 4.71 9.22
N ALA A 63 -9.61 4.16 9.83
CA ALA A 63 -10.10 4.61 11.13
C ALA A 63 -9.06 4.50 12.27
N VAL A 64 -8.16 3.51 12.19
CA VAL A 64 -7.10 3.32 13.19
C VAL A 64 -5.80 3.99 12.77
N LYS A 65 -5.53 4.07 11.47
CA LYS A 65 -4.34 4.64 10.85
C LYS A 65 -4.75 5.72 9.84
N PRO A 66 -4.98 6.97 10.29
CA PRO A 66 -5.38 8.04 9.39
C PRO A 66 -4.23 8.54 8.51
N PHE A 67 -2.97 8.35 8.93
CA PHE A 67 -1.81 8.84 8.17
C PHE A 67 -0.99 7.68 7.58
N VAL A 68 -0.44 7.85 6.37
CA VAL A 68 0.35 6.82 5.66
C VAL A 68 1.77 6.66 6.23
N ARG A 69 2.10 7.43 7.27
CA ARG A 69 3.39 7.40 7.95
C ARG A 69 3.78 6.02 8.47
N HIS A 70 5.07 5.90 8.81
CA HIS A 70 5.62 4.70 9.42
C HIS A 70 4.77 4.28 10.63
N TRP A 71 4.34 3.03 10.61
CA TRP A 71 3.61 2.42 11.71
C TRP A 71 4.58 1.54 12.47
N PRO A 72 4.72 1.69 13.80
CA PRO A 72 5.66 0.89 14.57
C PRO A 72 5.35 -0.60 14.40
N SER A 73 6.29 -1.32 13.80
CA SER A 73 6.27 -2.78 13.68
C SER A 73 6.88 -3.41 14.92
N LEU A 74 6.28 -4.50 15.39
CA LEU A 74 6.83 -5.38 16.39
C LEU A 74 7.96 -6.21 15.77
N THR A 75 8.80 -6.79 16.63
CA THR A 75 9.93 -7.63 16.20
C THR A 75 9.50 -8.92 15.50
N SER A 76 8.24 -9.33 15.66
CA SER A 76 7.68 -10.54 15.08
C SER A 76 6.50 -10.22 14.16
N ARG A 77 6.58 -10.68 12.91
CA ARG A 77 5.48 -10.62 11.93
C ARG A 77 4.17 -11.19 12.48
N LYS A 78 4.25 -12.26 13.28
CA LYS A 78 3.07 -12.88 13.91
C LYS A 78 2.41 -11.92 14.89
N ALA A 79 3.20 -11.24 15.72
CA ALA A 79 2.71 -10.29 16.69
C ALA A 79 2.08 -9.06 16.01
N ASP A 80 2.70 -8.54 14.95
CA ASP A 80 2.14 -7.43 14.16
C ASP A 80 0.80 -7.79 13.51
N THR A 81 0.71 -9.00 12.96
CA THR A 81 -0.53 -9.47 12.35
C THR A 81 -1.65 -9.59 13.39
N LEU A 82 -1.34 -10.13 14.58
CA LEU A 82 -2.30 -10.23 15.67
C LEU A 82 -2.76 -8.84 16.14
N LEU A 83 -1.82 -7.93 16.37
CA LEU A 83 -2.12 -6.56 16.82
C LEU A 83 -2.93 -5.78 15.78
N THR A 84 -2.61 -5.92 14.49
CA THR A 84 -3.37 -5.29 13.41
C THR A 84 -4.80 -5.82 13.36
N ARG A 85 -4.98 -7.15 13.46
CA ARG A 85 -6.31 -7.78 13.51
C ARG A 85 -7.12 -7.33 14.72
N LEU A 86 -6.49 -7.22 15.89
CA LEU A 86 -7.13 -6.72 17.11
C LEU A 86 -7.63 -5.29 16.90
N ARG A 87 -6.77 -4.41 16.39
CA ARG A 87 -7.06 -3.00 16.12
C ARG A 87 -8.24 -2.79 15.17
N ILE A 88 -8.30 -3.54 14.07
CA ILE A 88 -9.39 -3.42 13.07
C ILE A 88 -10.64 -4.24 13.44
N GLY A 89 -10.67 -4.87 14.62
CA GLY A 89 -11.80 -5.70 15.04
C GLY A 89 -11.99 -6.96 14.18
N HIS A 90 -10.90 -7.61 13.77
CA HIS A 90 -10.89 -8.94 13.12
C HIS A 90 -10.66 -10.06 14.14
N THR A 91 -11.35 -9.98 15.27
CA THR A 91 -11.36 -11.05 16.29
C THR A 91 -12.55 -11.97 16.09
N ARG A 92 -12.57 -13.13 16.75
CA ARG A 92 -13.77 -13.98 16.78
C ARG A 92 -14.96 -13.21 17.32
N PHE A 93 -14.81 -12.50 18.45
CA PHE A 93 -15.90 -11.77 19.09
C PHE A 93 -16.59 -10.75 18.15
N THR A 94 -15.79 -9.97 17.42
CA THR A 94 -16.29 -8.92 16.53
C THR A 94 -16.68 -9.41 15.13
N ARG A 95 -16.42 -10.68 14.79
CA ARG A 95 -16.66 -11.24 13.44
C ARG A 95 -17.57 -12.47 13.42
N LEU A 96 -17.86 -13.08 14.58
CA LEU A 96 -18.69 -14.28 14.69
C LEU A 96 -20.06 -14.06 14.04
N HIS A 97 -20.65 -12.88 14.28
CA HIS A 97 -21.96 -12.52 13.76
C HIS A 97 -22.00 -12.52 12.21
N LEU A 98 -20.89 -12.18 11.52
CA LEU A 98 -20.82 -12.28 10.05
C LEU A 98 -20.80 -13.73 9.54
N LEU A 99 -20.28 -14.66 10.34
CA LEU A 99 -20.23 -16.09 10.00
C LEU A 99 -21.59 -16.76 10.20
N PHE A 100 -22.35 -16.34 11.21
CA PHE A 100 -23.67 -16.91 11.55
C PHE A 100 -24.86 -16.05 11.09
N GLY A 101 -24.62 -14.90 10.46
CA GLY A 101 -25.67 -13.98 10.00
C GLY A 101 -26.42 -13.28 11.14
N GLU A 102 -25.83 -13.19 12.33
CA GLU A 102 -26.43 -12.60 13.52
C GLU A 102 -26.22 -11.08 13.57
N GLU A 103 -26.99 -10.40 14.42
CA GLU A 103 -26.81 -8.99 14.74
C GLU A 103 -25.41 -8.74 15.35
N PRO A 104 -24.72 -7.65 14.97
CA PRO A 104 -23.41 -7.33 15.52
C PRO A 104 -23.49 -7.05 17.03
N PRO A 105 -22.49 -7.49 17.83
CA PRO A 105 -22.50 -7.24 19.27
C PRO A 105 -22.43 -5.74 19.58
N MET A 106 -23.25 -5.29 20.54
CA MET A 106 -23.20 -3.93 21.10
C MET A 106 -21.81 -3.70 21.71
N GLY A 107 -21.00 -2.85 21.08
CA GLY A 107 -19.61 -2.58 21.47
C GLY A 107 -18.56 -2.86 20.39
N SER A 108 -18.95 -3.34 19.20
CA SER A 108 -18.05 -3.31 18.05
C SER A 108 -17.80 -1.86 17.64
N LEU A 109 -16.54 -1.41 17.70
CA LEU A 109 -16.07 -0.05 17.35
C LEU A 109 -16.26 0.32 15.86
N SER A 110 -17.11 -0.40 15.13
CA SER A 110 -17.46 -0.16 13.74
C SER A 110 -18.95 0.12 13.61
N TYR A 111 -19.46 1.14 14.29
CA TYR A 111 -20.72 1.76 13.90
C TYR A 111 -20.43 2.88 12.88
N VAL A 112 -20.03 2.47 11.67
CA VAL A 112 -20.34 3.26 10.48
C VAL A 112 -21.44 2.47 9.78
N ARG A 113 -22.69 2.83 10.08
CA ARG A 113 -23.87 2.28 9.39
C ARG A 113 -23.77 2.79 7.95
N PRO A 114 -23.61 1.95 6.91
CA PRO A 114 -23.84 2.44 5.55
C PRO A 114 -25.32 2.82 5.47
N PRO A 115 -25.68 3.94 4.81
CA PRO A 115 -27.07 4.20 4.54
C PRO A 115 -27.58 3.08 3.62
N TYR A 116 -28.50 2.28 4.14
CA TYR A 116 -29.31 1.40 3.33
C TYR A 116 -30.03 2.25 2.29
N THR A 117 -29.55 2.25 1.05
CA THR A 117 -30.40 2.54 -0.10
C THR A 117 -30.53 1.27 -0.91
N SER A 118 -31.73 0.73 -0.84
CA SER A 118 -32.29 -0.32 -1.67
C SER A 118 -31.91 -0.16 -3.14
N ARG A 119 -31.27 -1.19 -3.72
CA ARG A 119 -31.61 -1.64 -5.08
C ARG A 119 -31.11 -3.07 -5.31
N MET A 120 -32.04 -4.01 -5.17
CA MET A 120 -32.08 -5.15 -6.06
C MET A 120 -31.99 -4.64 -7.49
N HIS A 121 -31.04 -5.14 -8.28
CA HIS A 121 -31.23 -5.52 -9.69
C HIS A 121 -29.95 -6.21 -10.19
N LYS A 122 -30.09 -7.52 -10.44
CA LYS A 122 -29.43 -8.36 -11.46
C LYS A 122 -28.04 -7.93 -11.96
N LEU A 123 -27.04 -8.80 -11.74
CA LEU A 123 -26.57 -9.79 -12.71
C LEU A 123 -25.81 -10.90 -11.97
#